data_AF-A0A0U4B6C9-F1
#
_entry.id   AF-A0A0U4B6C9-F1
#
_cell.length_a   1.000
_cell.length_b   1.000
_cell.length_c   1.000
_cell.angle_alpha   90.00
_cell.angle_beta   90.00
_cell.angle_gamma   90.00
#
_symmetry.space_group_name_H-M   'P 1'
#
loop_
_entity.id
_entity.type
_entity.pdbx_description
1 polymer ?
#
loop_
_entity_poly.entity_id
_entity_poly.type
_entity_poly.pdbx_seq_one_letter_code
_entity_poly.pdbx_strand_id
1 'polypeptide(L)'
;MAAGRVLALERGNNAVLIGYRNDGTPTPGLDTVLSTWNGLEPAAVAELLGLVEYDLGGIYLLAPEAHHLGFISADQRDHLISDAALITEQRIRSRLNDSKHLYDPDEYDELVRLQHDPVAFERAAKVPGLAFHIKRPWWRWDVHHFHPTLDAEADDPARVAALSKAFSNFHRYRLERSMEWAGKRALAGYTRPLVHEYYDEDEPQLRTVFDLLATDESDDL
;
A
#
# COMPACT_ATOMS: atom_id res chain seq x y z
N MET A 1 -16.51 -23.80 -20.02
CA MET A 1 -16.64 -22.33 -19.99
C MET A 1 -17.23 -21.97 -18.64
N ALA A 2 -16.46 -21.36 -17.74
CA ALA A 2 -17.00 -20.88 -16.47
C ALA A 2 -17.88 -19.66 -16.77
N ALA A 3 -19.13 -19.68 -16.32
CA ALA A 3 -20.04 -18.56 -16.48
C ALA A 3 -19.50 -17.36 -15.69
N GLY A 4 -19.09 -16.30 -16.38
CA GLY A 4 -18.63 -15.07 -15.73
C GLY A 4 -19.74 -14.46 -14.88
N ARG A 5 -19.41 -14.02 -13.66
CA ARG A 5 -20.32 -13.27 -12.80
C ARG A 5 -20.23 -11.79 -13.15
N VAL A 6 -21.35 -11.08 -13.00
CA VAL A 6 -21.45 -9.63 -13.23
C VAL A 6 -22.29 -9.04 -12.11
N LEU A 7 -22.06 -7.77 -11.78
CA LEU A 7 -22.86 -7.06 -10.80
C LEU A 7 -23.94 -6.25 -11.48
N ALA A 8 -25.19 -6.45 -11.08
CA ALA A 8 -26.31 -5.61 -11.48
C ALA A 8 -26.61 -4.60 -10.37
N LEU A 9 -26.52 -3.31 -10.72
CA LEU A 9 -26.98 -2.21 -9.88
C LEU A 9 -28.32 -1.72 -10.40
N GLU A 10 -29.35 -1.83 -9.57
CA GLU A 10 -30.70 -1.42 -9.93
C GLU A 10 -31.06 -0.11 -9.23
N ARG A 11 -31.59 0.85 -9.99
CA ARG A 11 -32.20 2.08 -9.47
C ARG A 11 -33.51 2.34 -10.20
N GLY A 12 -34.63 2.01 -9.55
CA GLY A 12 -35.95 2.06 -10.18
C GLY A 12 -36.06 1.02 -11.29
N ASN A 13 -36.40 1.45 -12.51
CA ASN A 13 -36.50 0.57 -13.69
C ASN A 13 -35.18 0.48 -14.49
N ASN A 14 -34.10 1.11 -14.01
CA ASN A 14 -32.81 1.10 -14.70
C ASN A 14 -31.87 0.13 -14.00
N ALA A 15 -31.23 -0.75 -14.77
CA ALA A 15 -30.15 -1.62 -14.31
C ALA A 15 -28.86 -1.26 -15.04
N VAL A 16 -27.77 -1.08 -14.28
CA VAL A 16 -26.41 -0.94 -14.81
C VAL A 16 -25.67 -2.22 -14.49
N LEU A 17 -25.04 -2.80 -15.50
CA LEU A 17 -24.20 -3.99 -15.34
C LEU A 17 -22.72 -3.58 -15.25
N ILE A 18 -22.03 -4.07 -14.24
CA ILE A 18 -20.61 -3.82 -13.97
C ILE A 18 -19.82 -5.12 -14.04
N GLY A 19 -18.57 -5.02 -14.50
CA GLY A 19 -17.69 -6.16 -14.73
C GLY A 19 -17.85 -6.75 -16.13
N TYR A 20 -18.08 -5.89 -17.12
CA TYR A 20 -18.05 -6.23 -18.53
C TYR A 20 -16.86 -5.54 -19.20
N ARG A 21 -16.22 -6.25 -20.13
CA ARG A 21 -15.22 -5.70 -21.03
C ARG A 21 -15.89 -4.94 -22.19
N ASN A 22 -15.10 -4.17 -22.93
CA ASN A 22 -15.57 -3.41 -24.09
C ASN A 22 -16.14 -4.30 -25.21
N ASP A 23 -15.81 -5.59 -25.24
CA ASP A 23 -16.34 -6.57 -26.19
C ASP A 23 -17.67 -7.23 -25.73
N GLY A 24 -18.22 -6.80 -24.59
CA GLY A 24 -19.48 -7.32 -24.03
C GLY A 24 -19.34 -8.65 -23.29
N THR A 25 -18.12 -9.15 -23.06
CA THR A 25 -17.88 -10.34 -22.24
C THR A 25 -17.69 -9.96 -20.76
N PRO A 26 -18.07 -10.84 -19.80
CA PRO A 26 -17.77 -10.63 -18.40
C PRO A 26 -16.25 -10.55 -18.14
N THR A 27 -15.83 -9.67 -17.24
CA THR A 27 -14.44 -9.57 -16.78
C THR A 27 -14.01 -10.89 -16.12
N PRO A 28 -12.97 -11.57 -16.65
CA PRO A 28 -12.41 -12.77 -16.04
C PRO A 28 -11.93 -12.53 -14.60
N GLY A 29 -12.03 -13.53 -13.73
CA GLY A 29 -11.60 -13.45 -12.33
C GLY A 29 -12.50 -12.60 -11.41
N LEU A 30 -13.59 -11.99 -11.92
CA LEU A 30 -14.47 -11.14 -11.12
C LEU A 30 -15.11 -11.89 -9.93
N ASP A 31 -15.38 -13.18 -10.07
CA ASP A 31 -15.85 -14.03 -8.97
C ASP A 31 -14.88 -14.03 -7.78
N THR A 32 -13.58 -14.11 -8.07
CA THR A 32 -12.52 -14.05 -7.06
C THR A 32 -12.42 -12.66 -6.44
N VAL A 33 -12.54 -11.60 -7.24
CA VAL A 33 -12.60 -10.20 -6.75
C VAL A 33 -13.76 -10.03 -5.75
N LEU A 34 -14.97 -10.44 -6.15
CA LEU A 34 -16.17 -10.34 -5.31
C LEU A 34 -16.06 -11.19 -4.04
N SER A 35 -15.43 -12.36 -4.13
CA SER A 35 -15.18 -13.20 -2.94
C SER A 35 -14.18 -12.57 -1.98
N THR A 36 -13.18 -11.84 -2.52
CA THR A 36 -12.15 -11.15 -1.73
C THR A 36 -12.75 -9.95 -1.00
N TRP A 37 -13.70 -9.27 -1.63
CA TRP A 37 -14.41 -8.12 -1.06
C TRP A 37 -15.71 -8.49 -0.35
N ASN A 38 -15.86 -9.77 0.02
CA ASN A 38 -17.01 -10.24 0.75
C ASN A 38 -17.19 -9.42 2.04
N GLY A 39 -18.38 -8.84 2.22
CA GLY A 39 -18.71 -7.93 3.33
C GLY A 39 -18.67 -6.45 2.98
N LEU A 40 -18.25 -6.05 1.78
CA LEU A 40 -18.49 -4.70 1.27
C LEU A 40 -19.93 -4.55 0.78
N GLU A 41 -20.52 -3.39 1.02
CA GLU A 41 -21.83 -3.04 0.46
C GLU A 41 -21.78 -2.98 -1.07
N PRO A 42 -22.85 -3.38 -1.79
CA PRO A 42 -22.86 -3.39 -3.26
C PRO A 42 -22.46 -2.06 -3.91
N ALA A 43 -22.82 -0.94 -3.29
CA ALA A 43 -22.42 0.40 -3.75
C ALA A 43 -20.90 0.64 -3.66
N ALA A 44 -20.25 0.17 -2.59
CA ALA A 44 -18.80 0.29 -2.44
C ALA A 44 -18.06 -0.61 -3.44
N VAL A 45 -18.60 -1.80 -3.72
CA VAL A 45 -18.05 -2.68 -4.75
C VAL A 45 -18.16 -2.04 -6.14
N ALA A 46 -19.31 -1.42 -6.44
CA ALA A 46 -19.52 -0.69 -7.67
C ALA A 46 -18.57 0.50 -7.83
N GLU A 47 -18.34 1.25 -6.76
CA GLU A 47 -17.38 2.35 -6.75
C GLU A 47 -15.96 1.86 -7.04
N LEU A 48 -15.52 0.79 -6.37
CA LEU A 48 -14.21 0.18 -6.58
C LEU A 48 -14.03 -0.32 -8.03
N LEU A 49 -15.04 -0.95 -8.62
CA LEU A 49 -14.95 -1.46 -10.00
C LEU A 49 -15.14 -0.39 -11.07
N GLY A 50 -16.04 0.57 -10.83
CA GLY A 50 -16.59 1.42 -11.88
C GLY A 50 -16.03 2.83 -11.94
N LEU A 51 -15.48 3.36 -10.85
CA LEU A 51 -15.19 4.80 -10.77
C LEU A 51 -13.70 5.13 -10.77
N VAL A 52 -12.81 4.15 -10.63
CA VAL A 52 -11.41 4.50 -10.48
C VAL A 52 -10.39 3.57 -11.12
N GLU A 53 -10.00 3.94 -12.34
CA GLU A 53 -8.69 3.59 -12.88
C GLU A 53 -7.63 4.47 -12.21
N TYR A 54 -7.24 4.10 -10.98
CA TYR A 54 -6.02 4.65 -10.40
C TYR A 54 -4.80 4.02 -11.05
N ASP A 55 -3.78 4.84 -11.30
CA ASP A 55 -2.41 4.34 -11.28
C ASP A 55 -2.09 3.92 -9.84
N LEU A 56 -2.02 2.61 -9.61
CA LEU A 56 -1.64 2.07 -8.31
C LEU A 56 -0.15 2.29 -8.02
N GLY A 57 0.65 2.65 -9.03
CA GLY A 57 2.09 2.86 -8.97
C GLY A 57 2.85 1.55 -8.78
N GLY A 58 2.46 0.75 -7.79
CA GLY A 58 2.97 -0.59 -7.54
C GLY A 58 2.41 -1.20 -6.26
N ILE A 59 2.22 -2.51 -6.26
CA ILE A 59 1.80 -3.29 -5.09
C ILE A 59 3.05 -3.89 -4.46
N TYR A 60 3.24 -3.68 -3.17
CA TYR A 60 4.37 -4.25 -2.44
C TYR A 60 3.95 -5.55 -1.75
N LEU A 61 4.64 -6.64 -2.10
CA LEU A 61 4.43 -7.98 -1.53
C LEU A 61 5.67 -8.41 -0.75
N LEU A 62 5.50 -9.13 0.35
CA LEU A 62 6.65 -9.73 1.02
C LEU A 62 7.28 -10.76 0.09
N ALA A 63 8.60 -10.89 0.08
CA ALA A 63 9.30 -11.83 -0.78
C ALA A 63 8.75 -13.28 -0.72
N PRO A 64 8.41 -13.85 0.46
CA PRO A 64 7.75 -15.16 0.53
C PRO A 64 6.40 -15.21 -0.20
N GLU A 65 5.60 -14.15 -0.13
CA GLU A 65 4.31 -14.05 -0.81
C GLU A 65 4.51 -13.89 -2.33
N ALA A 66 5.43 -13.03 -2.77
CA ALA A 66 5.77 -12.89 -4.18
C ALA A 66 6.27 -14.20 -4.80
N HIS A 67 7.08 -14.98 -4.08
CA HIS A 67 7.49 -16.31 -4.49
C HIS A 67 6.32 -17.30 -4.52
N HIS A 68 5.47 -17.30 -3.49
CA HIS A 68 4.30 -18.17 -3.43
C HIS A 68 3.35 -17.94 -4.61
N LEU A 69 3.19 -16.69 -5.04
CA LEU A 69 2.43 -16.29 -6.21
C LEU A 69 3.19 -16.51 -7.53
N GLY A 70 4.43 -16.99 -7.49
CA GLY A 70 5.22 -17.29 -8.68
C GLY A 70 5.75 -16.08 -9.44
N PHE A 71 5.84 -14.90 -8.80
CA PHE A 71 6.42 -13.70 -9.42
C PHE A 71 7.95 -13.69 -9.41
N ILE A 72 8.55 -14.34 -8.40
CA ILE A 72 10.01 -14.38 -8.23
C ILE A 72 10.48 -15.80 -7.94
N SER A 73 11.74 -16.08 -8.29
CA SER A 73 12.38 -17.37 -7.98
C SER A 73 12.70 -17.51 -6.49
N ALA A 74 12.98 -18.74 -6.05
CA ALA A 74 13.44 -19.01 -4.68
C ALA A 74 14.74 -18.26 -4.36
N ASP A 75 15.67 -18.21 -5.33
CA ASP A 75 16.94 -17.47 -5.17
C ASP A 75 16.69 -15.97 -4.98
N GLN A 76 15.79 -15.37 -5.76
CA GLN A 76 15.41 -13.95 -5.61
C GLN A 76 14.75 -13.69 -4.25
N ARG A 77 13.87 -14.59 -3.80
CA ARG A 77 13.24 -14.51 -2.48
C ARG A 77 14.30 -14.51 -1.37
N ASP A 78 15.20 -15.47 -1.41
CA ASP A 78 16.21 -15.67 -0.37
C ASP A 78 17.21 -14.52 -0.36
N HIS A 79 17.57 -13.98 -1.53
CA HIS A 79 18.37 -12.78 -1.64
C HIS A 79 17.69 -11.56 -0.99
N LEU A 80 16.42 -11.29 -1.30
CA LEU A 80 15.67 -10.18 -0.69
C LEU A 80 15.56 -10.31 0.84
N ILE A 81 15.38 -11.54 1.35
CA ILE A 81 15.34 -11.82 2.79
C ILE A 81 16.71 -11.56 3.44
N SER A 82 17.78 -12.07 2.83
CA SER A 82 19.15 -11.89 3.32
C SER A 82 19.54 -10.41 3.34
N ASP A 83 19.26 -9.68 2.26
CA ASP A 83 19.58 -8.25 2.16
C ASP A 83 18.81 -7.42 3.19
N ALA A 84 17.52 -7.72 3.38
CA ALA A 84 16.70 -7.07 4.39
C ALA A 84 17.22 -7.32 5.81
N ALA A 85 17.67 -8.55 6.11
CA ALA A 85 18.28 -8.90 7.39
C ALA A 85 19.60 -8.17 7.61
N LEU A 86 20.49 -8.13 6.61
CA LEU A 86 21.77 -7.45 6.67
C LEU A 86 21.60 -5.94 6.90
N ILE A 87 20.72 -5.29 6.14
CA ILE A 87 20.43 -3.86 6.30
C ILE A 87 19.84 -3.58 7.69
N THR A 88 18.95 -4.44 8.18
CA THR A 88 18.37 -4.28 9.52
C THR A 88 19.45 -4.40 10.60
N GLU A 89 20.35 -5.37 10.49
CA GLU A 89 21.46 -5.53 11.42
C GLU A 89 22.39 -4.32 11.41
N GLN A 90 22.75 -3.80 10.23
CA GLN A 90 23.55 -2.58 10.09
C GLN A 90 22.86 -1.37 10.74
N ARG A 91 21.55 -1.22 10.55
CA ARG A 91 20.75 -0.15 11.18
C ARG A 91 20.75 -0.28 12.70
N ILE A 92 20.59 -1.49 13.25
CA ILE A 92 20.66 -1.74 14.70
C ILE A 92 22.03 -1.32 15.24
N ARG A 93 23.12 -1.78 14.61
CA ARG A 93 24.48 -1.41 15.02
C ARG A 93 24.71 0.09 14.97
N SER A 94 24.24 0.77 13.91
CA SER A 94 24.32 2.22 13.80
C SER A 94 23.57 2.90 14.94
N ARG A 95 22.32 2.48 15.21
CA ARG A 95 21.51 3.06 16.29
C ARG A 95 22.08 2.83 17.67
N LEU A 96 22.68 1.68 17.94
CA LEU A 96 23.40 1.41 19.18
C LEU A 96 24.66 2.27 19.35
N ASN A 97 25.31 2.67 18.27
CA ASN A 97 26.43 3.62 18.37
C ASN A 97 25.94 5.04 18.65
N ASP A 98 24.87 5.47 17.97
CA ASP A 98 24.26 6.79 18.16
C ASP A 98 23.70 6.94 19.59
N SER A 99 23.10 5.88 20.12
CA SER A 99 22.41 5.89 21.42
C SER A 99 23.35 5.90 22.63
N LYS A 100 24.61 5.50 22.48
CA LYS A 100 25.56 5.31 23.59
C LYS A 100 25.78 6.54 24.48
N HIS A 101 25.59 7.74 23.93
CA HIS A 101 25.78 9.01 24.64
C HIS A 101 24.50 9.82 24.82
N LEU A 102 23.38 9.32 24.27
CA LEU A 102 22.10 10.02 24.24
C LEU A 102 21.10 9.44 25.25
N TYR A 103 21.33 8.24 25.74
CA TYR A 103 20.39 7.50 26.57
C TYR A 103 20.92 7.18 27.95
N ASP A 104 19.98 6.96 28.88
CA ASP A 104 20.31 6.45 30.20
C ASP A 104 20.97 5.06 30.08
N PRO A 105 21.96 4.73 30.93
CA PRO A 105 22.69 3.46 30.84
C PRO A 105 21.79 2.23 30.86
N ASP A 106 20.74 2.23 31.67
CA ASP A 106 19.81 1.09 31.80
C ASP A 106 18.99 0.88 30.51
N GLU A 107 18.59 1.97 29.84
CA GLU A 107 17.86 1.90 28.56
C GLU A 107 18.79 1.46 27.43
N TYR A 108 20.04 1.93 27.46
CA TYR A 108 21.08 1.51 26.53
C TYR A 108 21.39 0.02 26.64
N ASP A 109 21.60 -0.49 27.86
CA ASP A 109 21.90 -1.89 28.13
C ASP A 109 20.75 -2.81 27.68
N GLU A 110 19.51 -2.37 27.84
CA GLU A 110 18.34 -3.10 27.33
C GLU A 110 18.33 -3.15 25.79
N LEU A 111 18.61 -2.04 25.10
CA LEU A 111 18.73 -2.03 23.65
C LEU A 111 19.85 -2.96 23.15
N VAL A 112 21.00 -2.96 23.83
CA VAL A 112 22.13 -3.87 23.50
C VAL A 112 21.71 -5.34 23.67
N ARG A 113 20.98 -5.67 24.75
CA ARG A 113 20.47 -7.03 24.98
C ARG A 113 19.54 -7.50 23.84
N LEU A 114 18.75 -6.58 23.29
CA LEU A 114 17.77 -6.87 22.24
C LEU A 114 18.34 -6.83 20.81
N GLN A 115 19.62 -6.54 20.61
CA GLN A 115 20.22 -6.33 19.28
C GLN A 115 20.05 -7.51 18.29
N HIS A 116 19.84 -8.73 18.81
CA HIS A 116 19.65 -9.94 18.00
C HIS A 116 18.18 -10.32 17.77
N ASP A 117 17.24 -9.56 18.35
CA ASP A 117 15.80 -9.65 18.07
C ASP A 117 15.32 -8.31 17.50
N PRO A 118 15.34 -8.16 16.16
CA PRO A 118 14.98 -6.89 15.53
C PRO A 118 13.56 -6.40 15.86
N VAL A 119 12.61 -7.31 16.13
CA VAL A 119 11.22 -6.95 16.44
C VAL A 119 11.11 -6.43 17.86
N ALA A 120 11.76 -7.10 18.81
CA ALA A 120 11.84 -6.59 20.18
C ALA A 120 12.63 -5.27 20.23
N PHE A 121 13.73 -5.17 19.48
CA PHE A 121 14.53 -3.96 19.36
C PHE A 121 13.71 -2.78 18.81
N GLU A 122 12.96 -2.97 17.72
CA GLU A 122 12.10 -1.92 17.15
C GLU A 122 11.06 -1.40 18.15
N ARG A 123 10.45 -2.31 18.93
CA ARG A 123 9.49 -1.92 19.97
C ARG A 123 10.17 -1.15 21.10
N ALA A 124 11.32 -1.62 21.56
CA ALA A 124 12.10 -0.96 22.60
C ALA A 124 12.65 0.39 22.15
N ALA A 125 12.95 0.56 20.85
CA ALA A 125 13.43 1.82 20.26
C ALA A 125 12.31 2.87 20.06
N LYS A 126 11.04 2.45 19.90
CA LYS A 126 9.90 3.38 19.77
C LYS A 126 9.57 4.16 21.04
N VAL A 127 9.69 3.51 22.20
CA VAL A 127 9.45 4.12 23.52
C VAL A 127 10.37 5.34 23.79
N PRO A 128 11.67 5.29 23.47
CA PRO A 128 12.60 6.42 23.58
C PRO A 128 12.57 7.43 22.42
N GLY A 129 11.63 7.34 21.48
CA GLY A 129 11.56 8.25 20.32
C GLY A 129 12.67 8.03 19.28
N LEU A 130 13.33 6.87 19.31
CA LEU A 130 14.39 6.51 18.37
C LEU A 130 13.71 6.06 17.06
N ALA A 131 13.83 6.87 16.01
CA ALA A 131 13.32 6.52 14.69
C ALA A 131 14.08 5.31 14.14
N PHE A 132 13.54 4.13 14.38
CA PHE A 132 14.03 2.84 13.90
C PHE A 132 12.88 2.06 13.27
N HIS A 133 13.16 1.49 12.11
CA HIS A 133 12.24 0.61 11.41
C HIS A 133 13.01 -0.56 10.78
N ILE A 134 12.46 -1.75 10.92
CA ILE A 134 13.01 -2.96 10.29
C ILE A 134 12.90 -2.83 8.77
N LYS A 135 13.99 -3.15 8.05
CA LYS A 135 13.92 -3.29 6.60
C LYS A 135 13.18 -4.60 6.31
N ARG A 136 12.01 -4.50 5.70
CA ARG A 136 11.22 -5.65 5.26
C ARG A 136 11.68 -6.10 3.86
N PRO A 137 11.63 -7.41 3.54
CA PRO A 137 12.02 -7.95 2.25
C PRO A 137 10.88 -7.76 1.23
N TRP A 138 10.61 -6.52 0.85
CA TRP A 138 9.56 -6.18 -0.11
C TRP A 138 10.01 -6.44 -1.54
N TRP A 139 9.11 -7.00 -2.35
CA TRP A 139 9.17 -7.01 -3.80
C TRP A 139 8.03 -6.13 -4.34
N ARG A 140 8.28 -5.41 -5.43
CA ARG A 140 7.31 -4.51 -6.07
C ARG A 140 6.72 -5.18 -7.30
N TRP A 141 5.40 -5.31 -7.29
CA TRP A 141 4.60 -5.65 -8.47
C TRP A 141 4.15 -4.36 -9.14
N ASP A 142 4.66 -4.10 -10.35
CA ASP A 142 4.26 -2.92 -11.12
C ASP A 142 2.85 -3.10 -11.70
N VAL A 143 1.89 -2.40 -11.09
CA VAL A 143 0.48 -2.41 -11.49
C VAL A 143 0.08 -0.99 -11.81
N HIS A 144 -0.08 -0.70 -13.10
CA HIS A 144 -0.50 0.63 -13.57
C HIS A 144 -2.01 0.78 -13.63
N HIS A 145 -2.76 -0.28 -13.91
CA HIS A 145 -4.22 -0.21 -14.02
C HIS A 145 -4.85 -1.50 -13.51
N PHE A 146 -5.88 -1.38 -12.68
CA PHE A 146 -6.52 -2.54 -12.05
C PHE A 146 -7.14 -3.50 -13.07
N HIS A 147 -7.99 -3.01 -13.99
CA HIS A 147 -8.71 -3.87 -14.93
C HIS A 147 -7.80 -4.60 -15.94
N PRO A 148 -6.83 -3.94 -16.60
CA PRO A 148 -5.87 -4.65 -17.46
C PRO A 148 -5.03 -5.69 -16.72
N THR A 149 -4.61 -5.41 -15.48
CA THR A 149 -3.85 -6.37 -14.68
C THR A 149 -4.73 -7.52 -14.17
N LEU A 150 -5.99 -7.25 -13.83
CA LEU A 150 -6.97 -8.28 -13.50
C LEU A 150 -7.20 -9.24 -14.67
N ASP A 151 -7.37 -8.70 -15.89
CA ASP A 151 -7.49 -9.49 -17.12
C ASP A 151 -6.25 -10.35 -17.37
N ALA A 152 -5.05 -9.81 -17.14
CA ALA A 152 -3.79 -10.52 -17.35
C ALA A 152 -3.56 -11.67 -16.37
N GLU A 153 -4.00 -11.52 -15.12
CA GLU A 153 -3.82 -12.53 -14.06
C GLU A 153 -5.05 -13.44 -13.88
N ALA A 154 -6.04 -13.35 -14.76
CA ALA A 154 -7.33 -14.00 -14.62
C ALA A 154 -7.28 -15.52 -14.42
N ASP A 155 -6.24 -16.17 -14.94
CA ASP A 155 -6.03 -17.62 -14.84
C ASP A 155 -5.41 -18.06 -13.49
N ASP A 156 -4.98 -17.11 -12.65
CA ASP A 156 -4.42 -17.37 -11.32
C ASP A 156 -5.28 -16.70 -10.22
N PRO A 157 -6.22 -17.45 -9.61
CA PRO A 157 -7.09 -16.93 -8.55
C PRO A 157 -6.31 -16.36 -7.34
N ALA A 158 -5.13 -16.87 -7.03
CA ALA A 158 -4.34 -16.36 -5.90
C ALA A 158 -3.79 -14.96 -6.21
N ARG A 159 -3.35 -14.73 -7.45
CA ARG A 159 -2.91 -13.40 -7.90
C ARG A 159 -4.07 -12.41 -8.02
N VAL A 160 -5.21 -12.86 -8.53
CA VAL A 160 -6.45 -12.04 -8.56
C VAL A 160 -6.86 -11.63 -7.16
N ALA A 161 -6.81 -12.54 -6.17
CA ALA A 161 -7.12 -12.23 -4.79
C ALA A 161 -6.11 -11.23 -4.18
N ALA A 162 -4.81 -11.40 -4.44
CA ALA A 162 -3.77 -10.49 -3.99
C ALA A 162 -3.95 -9.07 -4.56
N LEU A 163 -4.18 -8.97 -5.88
CA LEU A 163 -4.48 -7.72 -6.58
C LEU A 163 -5.74 -7.04 -6.00
N SER A 164 -6.83 -7.80 -5.84
CA SER A 164 -8.10 -7.29 -5.30
C SER A 164 -7.95 -6.75 -3.89
N LYS A 165 -7.23 -7.46 -3.02
CA LYS A 165 -6.97 -7.04 -1.64
C LYS A 165 -6.11 -5.79 -1.58
N ALA A 166 -5.07 -5.71 -2.41
CA ALA A 166 -4.21 -4.54 -2.49
C ALA A 166 -5.00 -3.31 -2.97
N PHE A 167 -5.83 -3.47 -4.00
CA PHE A 167 -6.67 -2.40 -4.53
C PHE A 167 -7.65 -1.85 -3.49
N SER A 168 -8.40 -2.71 -2.80
CA SER A 168 -9.35 -2.28 -1.76
C SER A 168 -8.65 -1.56 -0.60
N ASN A 169 -7.47 -2.05 -0.18
CA ASN A 169 -6.68 -1.40 0.87
C ASN A 169 -6.17 -0.03 0.43
N PHE A 170 -5.67 0.08 -0.79
CA PHE A 170 -5.19 1.34 -1.36
C PHE A 170 -6.31 2.37 -1.46
N HIS A 171 -7.48 1.96 -1.97
CA HIS A 171 -8.64 2.84 -2.04
C HIS A 171 -9.08 3.33 -0.65
N ARG A 172 -9.18 2.45 0.34
CA ARG A 172 -9.48 2.85 1.73
C ARG A 172 -8.48 3.86 2.27
N TYR A 173 -7.18 3.60 2.10
CA TYR A 173 -6.14 4.53 2.54
C TYR A 173 -6.27 5.91 1.85
N ARG A 174 -6.57 5.94 0.56
CA ARG A 174 -6.81 7.19 -0.17
C ARG A 174 -8.03 7.94 0.35
N LEU A 175 -9.13 7.25 0.65
CA LEU A 175 -10.31 7.86 1.25
C LEU A 175 -9.97 8.47 2.62
N GLU A 176 -9.33 7.71 3.50
CA GLU A 176 -8.90 8.18 4.84
C GLU A 176 -8.01 9.42 4.73
N ARG A 177 -7.02 9.41 3.84
CA ARG A 177 -6.16 10.57 3.58
C ARG A 177 -6.93 11.75 3.01
N SER A 178 -7.85 11.52 2.07
CA SER A 178 -8.68 12.59 1.49
C SER A 178 -9.54 13.25 2.58
N MET A 179 -10.12 12.45 3.48
CA MET A 179 -10.89 12.94 4.63
C MET A 179 -9.99 13.69 5.63
N GLU A 180 -8.79 13.18 5.92
CA GLU A 180 -7.80 13.87 6.75
C GLU A 180 -7.43 15.24 6.17
N TRP A 181 -7.16 15.31 4.88
CA TRP A 181 -6.85 16.56 4.17
C TRP A 181 -8.05 17.52 4.13
N ALA A 182 -9.25 17.02 3.89
CA ALA A 182 -10.47 17.83 3.94
C ALA A 182 -10.68 18.40 5.35
N GLY A 183 -10.46 17.59 6.40
CA GLY A 183 -10.50 18.01 7.79
C GLY A 183 -9.43 19.06 8.12
N LYS A 184 -8.17 18.84 7.72
CA LYS A 184 -7.07 19.80 7.87
C LYS A 184 -7.36 21.12 7.15
N ARG A 185 -7.91 21.08 5.92
CA ARG A 185 -8.29 22.28 5.16
C ARG A 185 -9.47 23.01 5.82
N ALA A 186 -10.46 22.30 6.31
CA ALA A 186 -11.56 22.90 7.08
C ALA A 186 -11.02 23.58 8.34
N LEU A 187 -10.12 22.92 9.08
CA LEU A 187 -9.48 23.47 10.27
C LEU A 187 -8.59 24.69 9.95
N ALA A 188 -7.82 24.65 8.86
CA ALA A 188 -6.98 25.76 8.39
C ALA A 188 -7.82 26.96 7.88
N GLY A 189 -9.00 26.70 7.31
CA GLY A 189 -9.99 27.73 6.98
C GLY A 189 -10.61 28.37 8.24
N TYR A 190 -10.61 27.66 9.37
CA TYR A 190 -11.05 28.16 10.68
C TYR A 190 -9.91 28.74 11.55
N THR A 191 -8.65 28.47 11.21
CA THR A 191 -7.48 28.88 12.02
C THR A 191 -6.24 29.13 11.16
N ARG A 192 -5.78 30.38 11.09
CA ARG A 192 -4.34 30.70 11.01
C ARG A 192 -3.85 30.94 12.45
N PRO A 193 -2.65 30.47 12.85
CA PRO A 193 -1.40 30.56 12.10
C PRO A 193 -0.57 29.27 11.98
N LEU A 194 0.49 29.37 11.17
CA LEU A 194 1.46 28.35 10.75
C LEU A 194 2.10 27.54 11.90
N VAL A 195 2.17 26.22 11.71
CA VAL A 195 3.23 25.38 12.29
C VAL A 195 3.90 24.63 11.15
N HIS A 196 5.20 24.86 10.96
CA HIS A 196 6.06 24.09 10.07
C HIS A 196 6.30 22.72 10.70
N GLU A 197 5.78 21.65 10.11
CA GLU A 197 6.19 20.29 10.42
C GLU A 197 7.29 19.86 9.43
N TYR A 198 8.45 19.52 9.98
CA TYR A 198 9.58 18.94 9.24
C TYR A 198 9.21 17.50 8.84
N TYR A 199 9.31 17.20 7.54
CA TYR A 199 9.20 15.83 7.02
C TYR A 199 10.60 15.25 6.83
N ASP A 200 10.84 14.08 7.45
CA ASP A 200 12.04 13.27 7.30
C ASP A 200 12.03 12.62 5.89
N GLU A 201 13.07 12.84 5.09
CA GLU A 201 13.12 12.54 3.65
C GLU A 201 13.38 11.05 3.31
N ASP A 202 13.59 10.18 4.31
CA ASP A 202 14.16 8.83 4.12
C ASP A 202 13.17 7.64 4.28
N GLU A 203 11.87 7.88 4.46
CA GLU A 203 10.88 6.82 4.23
C GLU A 203 10.58 6.68 2.74
N PRO A 204 10.39 5.46 2.20
CA PRO A 204 9.50 5.29 1.07
C PRO A 204 8.08 5.58 1.59
N GLN A 205 7.81 6.86 1.81
CA GLN A 205 6.47 7.39 1.62
C GLN A 205 6.01 6.85 0.27
N LEU A 206 4.73 6.57 0.16
CA LEU A 206 4.06 6.39 -1.11
C LEU A 206 4.30 7.62 -1.99
N ARG A 207 5.50 7.74 -2.57
CA ARG A 207 5.84 8.60 -3.70
C ARG A 207 5.14 7.97 -4.91
N THR A 208 3.83 8.00 -4.88
CA THR A 208 3.05 8.20 -6.09
C THR A 208 3.17 9.70 -6.35
N VAL A 209 4.10 9.99 -7.24
CA VAL A 209 4.36 11.26 -7.88
C VAL A 209 3.04 11.98 -8.20
N PHE A 210 2.70 13.02 -7.45
CA PHE A 210 1.65 13.99 -7.78
C PHE A 210 2.26 15.29 -8.33
N ASP A 211 3.33 15.21 -9.10
CA ASP A 211 3.89 16.36 -9.82
C ASP A 211 3.16 16.66 -11.15
N LEU A 212 1.96 16.12 -11.37
CA LEU A 212 1.25 16.27 -12.65
C LEU A 212 -0.19 16.78 -12.55
N LEU A 213 -0.62 17.37 -11.43
CA LEU A 213 -1.93 18.05 -11.35
C LEU A 213 -1.86 19.46 -10.73
N ALA A 214 -0.69 20.10 -10.77
CA ALA A 214 -0.55 21.52 -10.47
C ALA A 214 0.28 22.19 -11.56
N THR A 215 -0.28 22.33 -12.75
CA THR A 215 -0.03 23.43 -13.70
C THR A 215 -0.90 23.21 -14.93
N ASP A 216 -2.17 23.59 -14.81
CA ASP A 216 -2.81 24.29 -15.91
C ASP A 216 -3.80 25.32 -15.34
N GLU A 217 -3.90 26.44 -16.06
CA GLU A 217 -4.47 27.75 -15.72
C GLU A 217 -3.59 28.65 -14.84
N SER A 218 -3.14 29.84 -15.24
CA SER A 218 -3.02 30.58 -16.50
C SER A 218 -2.47 31.94 -16.06
N ASP A 219 -1.53 32.53 -16.80
CA ASP A 219 -1.69 33.91 -17.28
C ASP A 219 -0.45 34.41 -18.03
N ASP A 220 -0.77 35.09 -19.12
CA ASP A 220 0.09 35.90 -19.97
C ASP A 220 0.94 36.91 -19.17
N LEU A 221 2.24 36.97 -19.52
CA LEU A 221 3.12 38.15 -19.75
C LEU A 221 4.60 37.84 -19.44
#